data_AF-A0A7Z9UZY5-F1
#
_entry.id   AF-A0A7Z9UZY5-F1
#
_cell.length_a   1.000
_cell.length_b   1.000
_cell.length_c   1.000
_cell.angle_alpha   90.00
_cell.angle_beta   90.00
_cell.angle_gamma   90.00
#
_symmetry.space_group_name_H-M   'P 1'
#
loop_
_entity.id
_entity.type
_entity.pdbx_description
1 polymer ?
#
loop_
_entity_poly.entity_id
_entity_poly.type
_entity_poly.pdbx_seq_one_letter_code
_entity_poly.pdbx_strand_id
1 'polypeptide(L)'
;MEKKIKNIGRSKISAIGTGTGNITETIIPAMKKFGYSIEDCRFLAKPIDYIIFDGTSKGKIDHITFMDIKTGTSAVLSPHQKKIRDAVKDNNVKSEVI
;
A
#
# COMPACT_ATOMS: atom_id res chain seq x y z
N MET A 1 2.27 23.21 12.55
CA MET A 1 2.10 22.25 11.44
C MET A 1 2.28 20.79 11.90
N GLU A 2 3.29 20.50 12.72
CA GLU A 2 3.60 19.15 13.26
C GLU A 2 2.52 18.52 14.15
N LYS A 3 1.80 19.33 14.96
CA LYS A 3 0.72 18.83 15.84
C LYS A 3 -0.47 18.24 15.07
N LYS A 4 -0.73 18.69 13.83
CA LYS A 4 -1.86 18.21 13.00
C LYS A 4 -1.59 16.82 12.41
N ILE A 5 -0.31 16.51 12.14
CA ILE A 5 0.14 15.21 11.61
C ILE A 5 0.04 14.12 12.70
N LYS A 6 0.29 14.48 13.96
CA LYS A 6 0.22 13.56 15.12
C LYS A 6 -1.19 13.03 15.43
N ASN A 7 -2.24 13.80 15.08
CA ASN A 7 -3.63 13.41 15.36
C ASN A 7 -4.30 12.60 14.23
N ILE A 8 -3.79 12.65 13.00
CA ILE A 8 -4.37 11.89 11.87
C ILE A 8 -3.97 10.39 11.95
N GLY A 9 -2.86 10.07 12.62
CA GLY A 9 -2.32 8.71 12.64
C GLY A 9 -2.79 7.81 13.79
N ARG A 10 -3.15 8.35 14.96
CA ARG A 10 -3.25 7.51 16.17
C ARG A 10 -4.44 6.54 16.19
N SER A 11 -5.53 6.85 15.50
CA SER A 11 -6.73 5.98 15.48
C SER A 11 -6.90 5.15 14.21
N LYS A 12 -6.10 5.37 13.15
CA LYS A 12 -6.12 4.53 11.92
C LYS A 12 -4.92 3.58 11.81
N ILE A 13 -3.85 3.81 12.57
CA ILE A 13 -2.64 2.96 12.56
C ILE A 13 -2.81 1.69 13.43
N SER A 14 -3.83 1.62 14.30
CA SER A 14 -4.03 0.48 15.21
C SER A 14 -4.69 -0.76 14.60
N ALA A 15 -5.05 -0.76 13.30
CA ALA A 15 -5.79 -1.86 12.67
C ALA A 15 -4.92 -2.82 11.83
N ILE A 16 -3.59 -2.68 11.84
CA ILE A 16 -2.69 -3.60 11.13
C ILE A 16 -1.80 -4.34 12.13
N GLY A 17 -1.91 -5.67 12.10
CA GLY A 17 -1.47 -6.57 13.15
C GLY A 17 0.01 -6.47 13.53
N THR A 18 0.24 -6.59 14.85
CA THR A 18 1.36 -7.27 15.55
C THR A 18 2.82 -7.04 15.11
N GLY A 19 3.13 -6.07 14.25
CA GLY A 19 4.50 -5.72 13.83
C GLY A 19 4.83 -4.25 14.09
N THR A 20 4.92 -3.85 15.35
CA THR A 20 4.94 -2.44 15.78
C THR A 20 6.26 -1.67 15.55
N GLY A 21 7.23 -2.22 14.81
CA GLY A 21 8.48 -1.54 14.50
C GLY A 21 8.63 -1.25 13.00
N ASN A 22 8.88 0.01 12.63
CA ASN A 22 9.36 0.48 11.32
C ASN A 22 8.33 0.77 10.20
N ILE A 23 7.02 0.60 10.44
CA ILE A 23 6.00 0.87 9.40
C ILE A 23 5.91 2.38 9.08
N THR A 24 5.99 3.28 10.07
CA THR A 24 5.74 4.71 9.81
C THR A 24 6.89 5.44 9.12
N GLU A 25 8.14 5.06 9.39
CA GLU A 25 9.32 5.82 8.96
C GLU A 25 9.68 5.57 7.50
N THR A 26 9.38 4.39 6.94
CA THR A 26 9.68 4.08 5.54
C THR A 26 8.48 4.30 4.61
N ILE A 27 7.26 4.09 5.11
CA ILE A 27 6.07 4.08 4.25
C ILE A 27 5.52 5.46 3.97
N ILE A 28 5.49 6.37 4.94
CA ILE A 28 5.03 7.74 4.70
C ILE A 28 5.92 8.43 3.64
N PRO A 29 7.27 8.35 3.70
CA PRO A 29 8.11 8.87 2.64
C PRO A 29 7.89 8.16 1.30
N ALA A 30 7.74 6.83 1.29
CA ALA A 30 7.50 6.08 0.06
C ALA A 30 6.18 6.51 -0.61
N MET A 31 5.07 6.55 0.11
CA MET A 31 3.77 6.94 -0.45
C MET A 31 3.79 8.37 -0.99
N LYS A 32 4.42 9.31 -0.26
CA LYS A 32 4.63 10.67 -0.73
C LYS A 32 5.50 10.74 -1.99
N LYS A 33 6.59 9.97 -2.05
CA LYS A 33 7.47 9.88 -3.22
C LYS A 33 6.72 9.40 -4.46
N PHE A 34 5.77 8.48 -4.29
CA PHE A 34 4.95 7.96 -5.38
C PHE A 34 3.67 8.77 -5.65
N GLY A 35 3.40 9.82 -4.87
CA GLY A 35 2.26 10.72 -5.08
C GLY A 35 0.91 10.20 -4.59
N TYR A 36 0.89 9.07 -3.86
CA TYR A 36 -0.36 8.49 -3.37
C TYR A 36 -0.85 9.16 -2.08
N SER A 37 -2.16 9.36 -1.97
CA SER A 37 -2.80 9.73 -0.71
C SER A 37 -2.66 8.58 0.28
N ILE A 38 -2.17 8.87 1.49
CA ILE A 38 -2.04 7.86 2.55
C ILE A 38 -3.42 7.24 2.89
N GLU A 39 -4.50 8.01 2.73
CA GLU A 39 -5.86 7.56 3.00
C GLU A 39 -6.36 6.51 1.99
N ASP A 40 -5.74 6.47 0.81
CA ASP A 40 -6.06 5.54 -0.28
C ASP A 40 -5.25 4.23 -0.16
N CYS A 41 -4.21 4.21 0.68
CA CYS A 41 -3.32 3.06 0.83
C CYS A 41 -3.82 2.08 1.91
N ARG A 42 -3.69 0.77 1.66
CA ARG A 42 -3.94 -0.32 2.62
C ARG A 42 -2.74 -1.25 2.67
N PHE A 43 -2.25 -1.50 3.88
CA PHE A 43 -1.15 -2.43 4.11
C PHE A 43 -1.68 -3.86 4.23
N LEU A 44 -0.98 -4.82 3.60
CA LEU A 44 -1.34 -6.24 3.58
C LEU A 44 -0.18 -7.19 3.98
N ALA A 45 1.08 -6.72 3.98
CA ALA A 45 2.28 -7.52 4.22
C ALA A 45 2.58 -8.58 3.14
N LYS A 46 2.32 -9.87 3.39
CA LYS A 46 2.56 -10.93 2.39
C LYS A 46 1.22 -11.44 1.85
N PRO A 47 1.13 -11.76 0.55
CA PRO A 47 2.21 -11.80 -0.44
C PRO A 47 2.49 -10.49 -1.19
N ILE A 48 1.70 -9.44 -0.95
CA ILE A 48 1.83 -8.08 -1.50
C ILE A 48 1.83 -7.09 -0.34
N ASP A 49 2.76 -6.13 -0.33
CA ASP A 49 2.91 -5.20 0.79
C ASP A 49 1.71 -4.24 0.91
N TYR A 50 1.22 -3.69 -0.21
CA TYR A 50 0.16 -2.68 -0.26
C TYR A 50 -0.85 -2.91 -1.40
N ILE A 51 -2.11 -2.55 -1.13
CA ILE A 51 -3.09 -2.19 -2.16
C ILE A 51 -3.43 -0.72 -2.02
N ILE A 52 -3.44 0.01 -3.14
CA ILE A 52 -3.77 1.43 -3.19
C ILE A 52 -5.02 1.62 -4.02
N PHE A 53 -6.06 2.19 -3.43
CA PHE A 53 -7.32 2.54 -4.08
C PHE A 53 -7.30 4.03 -4.45
N ASP A 54 -6.46 4.38 -5.42
CA ASP A 54 -6.15 5.76 -5.76
C ASP A 54 -7.42 6.55 -6.12
N GLY A 55 -7.62 7.68 -5.46
CA GLY A 55 -8.78 8.56 -5.63
C GLY A 55 -9.90 8.34 -4.62
N THR A 56 -9.86 7.28 -3.79
CA THR A 56 -10.96 6.95 -2.84
C THR A 56 -11.26 8.12 -1.91
N SER A 57 -10.22 8.77 -1.39
CA SER A 57 -10.29 9.96 -0.54
C SER A 57 -10.96 11.17 -1.22
N LYS A 58 -11.09 11.14 -2.55
CA LYS A 58 -11.78 12.14 -3.38
C LYS A 58 -13.15 11.66 -3.89
N GLY A 59 -13.65 10.52 -3.42
CA GLY A 59 -14.96 9.97 -3.80
C GLY A 59 -14.99 9.30 -5.17
N LYS A 60 -13.84 8.89 -5.73
CA LYS A 60 -13.75 8.16 -7.00
C LYS A 60 -12.68 7.06 -6.92
N ILE A 61 -12.59 6.19 -7.93
CA ILE A 61 -11.47 5.26 -8.06
C ILE A 61 -10.84 5.50 -9.43
N ASP A 62 -9.60 6.02 -9.43
CA ASP A 62 -8.82 6.20 -10.63
C ASP A 62 -8.09 4.89 -10.98
N HIS A 63 -7.36 4.31 -10.02
CA HIS A 63 -6.62 3.06 -10.19
C HIS A 63 -6.58 2.22 -8.91
N ILE A 64 -6.52 0.89 -9.08
CA ILE A 64 -6.16 -0.03 -8.01
C ILE A 64 -4.74 -0.53 -8.26
N THR A 65 -3.81 -0.18 -7.37
CA THR A 65 -2.40 -0.58 -7.49
C THR A 65 -2.04 -1.66 -6.49
N PHE A 66 -1.48 -2.77 -6.97
CA PHE A 66 -0.84 -3.81 -6.16
C PHE A 66 0.65 -3.47 -6.05
N MET A 67 1.13 -3.18 -4.85
CA MET A 67 2.48 -2.64 -4.66
C MET A 67 3.31 -3.49 -3.69
N ASP A 68 4.51 -3.83 -4.14
CA ASP A 68 5.60 -4.35 -3.33
C ASP A 68 6.67 -3.25 -3.17
N ILE A 69 7.12 -3.02 -1.94
CA ILE A 69 8.22 -2.08 -1.66
C ILE A 69 9.52 -2.90 -1.57
N LYS A 70 10.46 -2.63 -2.49
CA LYS A 70 11.81 -3.20 -2.44
C LYS A 70 12.84 -2.08 -2.28
N THR A 71 13.81 -2.28 -1.40
CA THR A 71 14.91 -1.34 -1.16
C THR A 71 16.24 -1.94 -1.63
N GLY A 72 17.16 -1.10 -2.09
CA GLY A 72 18.51 -1.50 -2.51
C GLY A 72 18.68 -1.80 -4.01
N THR A 73 19.93 -1.98 -4.44
CA THR A 73 20.34 -2.16 -5.84
C THR A 73 19.99 -3.52 -6.44
N SER A 74 19.78 -4.53 -5.59
CA SER A 74 19.38 -5.90 -5.98
C SER A 74 17.90 -6.18 -5.71
N ALA A 75 17.07 -5.14 -5.67
CA ALA A 75 15.65 -5.20 -5.42
C ALA A 75 14.91 -5.96 -6.55
N VAL A 76 14.64 -7.26 -6.35
CA VAL A 76 13.86 -8.09 -7.27
C VAL A 76 12.63 -8.68 -6.58
N LEU A 77 11.55 -8.82 -7.34
CA LEU A 77 10.35 -9.54 -6.88
C LEU A 77 10.68 -11.01 -6.66
N SER A 78 10.16 -11.59 -5.57
CA SER A 78 10.19 -13.04 -5.37
C SER A 78 9.39 -13.77 -6.46
N PRO A 79 9.63 -15.07 -6.72
CA PRO A 79 8.84 -15.84 -7.68
C PRO A 79 7.32 -15.76 -7.45
N HIS A 80 6.87 -15.70 -6.19
CA HIS A 80 5.45 -15.57 -5.86
C HIS A 80 4.90 -14.18 -6.20
N GLN A 81 5.64 -13.12 -5.87
CA GLN A 81 5.28 -11.74 -6.23
C GLN A 81 5.26 -11.52 -7.75
N LYS A 82 6.19 -12.15 -8.49
CA LYS A 82 6.17 -12.14 -9.96
C LYS A 82 4.87 -12.72 -10.51
N LYS A 83 4.41 -13.87 -9.99
CA LYS A 83 3.14 -14.47 -10.39
C LYS A 83 1.94 -13.56 -10.14
N ILE A 84 1.93 -12.82 -9.02
CA ILE A 84 0.85 -11.87 -8.73
C ILE A 84 0.88 -10.68 -9.69
N ARG A 85 2.07 -10.10 -9.92
CA ARG A 85 2.25 -9.04 -10.93
C ARG A 85 1.76 -9.50 -12.29
N ASP A 86 2.10 -10.72 -12.70
CA ASP A 86 1.74 -11.27 -14.01
C ASP A 86 0.23 -11.50 -14.10
N ALA A 87 -0.42 -12.03 -13.05
CA ALA A 87 -1.88 -12.11 -12.99
C ALA A 87 -2.57 -10.75 -13.17
N VAL A 88 -2.03 -9.68 -12.55
CA VAL A 88 -2.56 -8.32 -12.73
C VAL A 88 -2.34 -7.82 -14.17
N LYS A 89 -1.14 -8.01 -14.72
CA LYS A 89 -0.82 -7.61 -16.11
C LYS A 89 -1.66 -8.33 -17.16
N ASP A 90 -1.96 -9.59 -16.91
CA ASP A 90 -2.72 -10.45 -17.81
C ASP A 90 -4.25 -10.27 -17.63
N ASN A 91 -4.69 -9.28 -16.83
CA ASN A 91 -6.10 -9.01 -16.49
C ASN A 91 -6.82 -10.18 -15.78
N ASN A 92 -6.07 -11.06 -15.11
CA ASN A 92 -6.60 -12.17 -14.31
C ASN A 92 -7.00 -11.70 -12.89
N VAL A 93 -7.81 -10.64 -12.80
CA VAL A 93 -8.28 -10.05 -11.54
C VAL A 93 -9.81 -10.10 -11.51
N LYS A 94 -10.39 -10.49 -10.36
CA LYS A 94 -11.84 -10.61 -10.17
C LYS A 94 -12.34 -9.77 -9.00
N SER A 95 -13.58 -9.33 -9.09
CA SER A 95 -14.34 -8.72 -8.00
C SER A 95 -15.64 -9.51 -7.87
N GLU A 96 -15.92 -9.98 -6.65
CA GLU A 96 -17.07 -10.83 -6.34
C GLU A 96 -17.84 -10.19 -5.17
N VAL A 97 -19.16 -10.37 -5.15
CA VAL A 97 -20.06 -9.90 -4.08
C VAL A 97 -20.85 -11.10 -3.58
N ILE A 98 -20.97 -11.24 -2.26
CA ILE A 98 -21.77 -12.28 -1.57
C ILE A 98 -22.97 -11.61 -0.93
#